data_AF-R4LM20-F1
#
_entry.id   AF-R4LM20-F1
#
_cell.length_a   1.000
_cell.length_b   1.000
_cell.length_c   1.000
_cell.angle_alpha   90.00
_cell.angle_beta   90.00
_cell.angle_gamma   90.00
#
_symmetry.space_group_name_H-M   'P 1'
#
loop_
_entity.id
_entity.type
_entity.pdbx_description
1 polymer ?
#
loop_
_entity_poly.entity_id
_entity_poly.type
_entity_poly.pdbx_seq_one_letter_code
_entity_poly.pdbx_strand_id
1 'polypeptide(L)'
;MPGEEHRRGIRARLDEIGGTEHPGPGRALVARLLRSYVTKTPPGIDRLAELCRAGDVEGVRDQAHALKGSATNLGVTALAVLFAELESAARAGRLPRTDALLSQVRATYEEVAPVCTRLAEELEGPAAP
;
A
#
# COMPACT_ATOMS: atom_id res chain seq x y z
N MET A 1 8.68 -17.00 -5.46
CA MET A 1 8.63 -15.73 -6.23
C MET A 1 8.12 -14.62 -5.32
N PRO A 2 8.69 -13.41 -5.33
CA PRO A 2 8.29 -12.31 -4.45
C PRO A 2 6.79 -11.95 -4.59
N GLY A 3 6.21 -12.06 -5.78
CA GLY A 3 4.78 -11.80 -6.00
C GLY A 3 3.80 -12.74 -5.26
N GLU A 4 4.20 -13.98 -4.97
CA GLU A 4 3.35 -14.97 -4.30
C GLU A 4 3.21 -14.70 -2.79
N GLU A 5 4.29 -14.23 -2.16
CA GLU A 5 4.30 -13.85 -0.75
C GLU A 5 3.45 -12.60 -0.50
N HIS A 6 3.59 -11.59 -1.37
CA HIS A 6 2.73 -10.41 -1.35
C HIS A 6 1.25 -10.80 -1.52
N ARG A 7 0.92 -11.67 -2.48
CA ARG A 7 -0.43 -12.16 -2.72
C ARG A 7 -1.02 -12.83 -1.47
N ARG A 8 -0.26 -13.67 -0.78
CA ARG A 8 -0.71 -14.39 0.42
C ARG A 8 -0.99 -13.44 1.58
N GLY A 9 -0.09 -12.49 1.85
CA GLY A 9 -0.26 -11.49 2.91
C GLY A 9 -1.48 -10.59 2.69
N ILE A 10 -1.65 -10.10 1.46
CA ILE A 10 -2.79 -9.28 1.06
C ILE A 10 -4.09 -10.06 1.24
N ARG A 11 -4.18 -11.28 0.69
CA ARG A 11 -5.38 -12.13 0.78
C ARG A 11 -5.78 -12.40 2.23
N ALA A 12 -4.82 -12.70 3.11
CA ALA A 12 -5.10 -12.97 4.52
C ALA A 12 -5.72 -11.76 5.24
N ARG A 13 -5.24 -10.53 5.00
CA ARG A 13 -5.84 -9.33 5.59
C ARG A 13 -7.21 -9.00 5.02
N LEU A 14 -7.39 -9.23 3.73
CA LEU A 14 -8.67 -9.00 3.07
C LEU A 14 -9.74 -9.99 3.53
N ASP A 15 -9.34 -11.20 3.93
CA ASP A 15 -10.21 -12.20 4.54
C ASP A 15 -10.80 -11.71 5.87
N GLU A 16 -9.95 -11.13 6.73
CA GLU A 16 -10.36 -10.54 8.01
C GLU A 16 -11.34 -9.36 7.85
N ILE A 17 -11.19 -8.54 6.78
CA ILE A 17 -12.03 -7.36 6.54
C ILE A 17 -13.34 -7.73 5.83
N GLY A 18 -13.25 -8.67 4.88
CA GLY A 18 -14.33 -8.96 3.94
C GLY A 18 -15.24 -10.11 4.36
N GLY A 19 -14.83 -10.95 5.31
CA GLY A 19 -15.55 -12.18 5.68
C GLY A 19 -15.72 -13.08 4.44
N THR A 20 -14.71 -13.90 4.12
CA THR A 20 -14.70 -14.73 2.90
C THR A 20 -15.81 -15.76 2.79
N GLU A 21 -16.59 -15.93 3.84
CA GLU A 21 -17.66 -16.91 3.99
C GLU A 21 -18.96 -16.55 3.24
N HIS A 22 -19.11 -15.36 2.64
CA HIS A 22 -20.31 -15.04 1.83
C HIS A 22 -20.01 -14.41 0.46
N PRO A 23 -20.58 -14.93 -0.65
CA PRO A 23 -20.68 -14.16 -1.89
C PRO A 23 -21.56 -12.94 -1.62
N GLY A 24 -20.96 -11.75 -1.59
CA GLY A 24 -21.67 -10.55 -1.14
C GLY A 24 -20.86 -9.25 -1.27
N PRO A 25 -21.43 -8.12 -0.81
CA PRO A 25 -20.87 -6.77 -0.96
C PRO A 25 -19.45 -6.59 -0.40
N GLY A 26 -18.99 -7.49 0.48
CA GLY A 26 -17.63 -7.50 1.01
C GLY A 26 -16.54 -7.71 -0.05
N ARG A 27 -16.73 -8.63 -1.01
CA ARG A 27 -15.72 -8.88 -2.07
C ARG A 27 -15.57 -7.69 -3.02
N ALA A 28 -16.69 -7.10 -3.43
CA ALA A 28 -16.70 -5.90 -4.28
C ALA A 28 -16.09 -4.68 -3.56
N LEU A 29 -16.34 -4.54 -2.25
CA LEU A 29 -15.71 -3.52 -1.42
C LEU A 29 -14.18 -3.68 -1.40
N VAL A 30 -13.70 -4.89 -1.14
CA VAL A 30 -12.27 -5.20 -1.13
C VAL A 30 -11.61 -4.90 -2.47
N ALA A 31 -12.20 -5.32 -3.59
CA ALA A 31 -11.66 -5.04 -4.91
C ALA A 31 -11.59 -3.53 -5.21
N ARG A 32 -12.61 -2.77 -4.77
CA ARG A 32 -12.61 -1.31 -4.85
C ARG A 32 -11.51 -0.68 -4.01
N LEU A 33 -11.24 -1.20 -2.80
CA LEU A 33 -10.14 -0.73 -1.95
C LEU A 33 -8.78 -1.00 -2.60
N LEU A 34 -8.57 -2.18 -3.17
CA LEU A 34 -7.34 -2.53 -3.89
C LEU A 34 -7.09 -1.60 -5.07
N ARG A 35 -8.09 -1.37 -5.93
CA ARG A 35 -7.96 -0.41 -7.04
C ARG A 35 -7.72 1.01 -6.54
N SER A 36 -8.48 1.46 -5.55
CA SER A 36 -8.28 2.78 -4.96
C SER A 36 -6.87 2.94 -4.41
N TYR A 37 -6.28 1.88 -3.85
CA TYR A 37 -4.90 1.91 -3.37
C TYR A 37 -3.90 2.00 -4.51
N VAL A 38 -4.04 1.18 -5.55
CA VAL A 38 -3.18 1.24 -6.73
C VAL A 38 -3.27 2.63 -7.38
N THR A 39 -4.43 3.27 -7.42
CA THR A 39 -4.57 4.62 -7.99
C THR A 39 -4.06 5.74 -7.06
N LYS A 40 -4.25 5.63 -5.74
CA LYS A 40 -3.87 6.71 -4.78
C LYS A 40 -2.42 6.64 -4.29
N THR A 41 -1.81 5.46 -4.29
CA THR A 41 -0.43 5.28 -3.84
C THR A 41 0.61 6.03 -4.69
N PRO A 42 0.60 5.99 -6.03
CA PRO A 42 1.60 6.70 -6.84
C PRO A 42 1.61 8.22 -6.64
N PRO A 43 0.47 8.97 -6.69
CA PRO A 43 0.48 10.39 -6.35
C PRO A 43 0.85 10.62 -4.88
N GLY A 44 0.54 9.65 -4.00
CA GLY A 44 0.95 9.69 -2.60
C GLY A 44 2.47 9.64 -2.41
N ILE A 45 3.15 8.75 -3.14
CA ILE A 45 4.62 8.62 -3.16
C ILE A 45 5.26 9.86 -3.77
N ASP A 46 4.69 10.40 -4.84
CA ASP A 46 5.20 11.62 -5.47
C ASP A 46 5.14 12.81 -4.51
N ARG A 47 4.01 12.95 -3.81
CA ARG A 47 3.84 13.97 -2.78
C ARG A 47 4.84 13.81 -1.64
N LEU A 48 5.11 12.58 -1.21
CA LEU A 48 6.16 12.26 -0.23
C LEU A 48 7.53 12.77 -0.70
N ALA A 49 7.87 12.55 -1.98
CA ALA A 49 9.12 13.03 -2.56
C ALA A 49 9.19 14.57 -2.60
N GLU A 50 8.10 15.25 -2.93
CA GLU A 50 8.02 16.71 -2.87
C GLU A 50 8.25 17.24 -1.46
N LEU A 51 7.55 16.68 -0.47
CA LEU A 51 7.64 17.10 0.93
C LEU A 51 9.05 16.88 1.48
N CYS A 52 9.70 15.77 1.11
CA CYS A 52 11.11 15.53 1.45
C CYS A 52 12.04 16.56 0.82
N ARG A 53 11.83 16.95 -0.44
CA ARG A 53 12.63 18.00 -1.10
C ARG A 53 12.38 19.38 -0.47
N ALA A 54 11.16 19.65 -0.04
CA ALA A 54 10.78 20.89 0.62
C ALA A 54 11.29 20.97 2.07
N GLY A 55 11.77 19.86 2.65
CA GLY A 55 12.18 19.82 4.05
C GLY A 55 11.00 19.76 5.03
N ASP A 56 9.79 19.46 4.55
CA ASP A 56 8.56 19.47 5.36
C ASP A 56 8.41 18.15 6.13
N VAL A 57 9.08 18.09 7.29
CA VAL A 57 9.08 16.92 8.17
C VAL A 57 7.67 16.52 8.62
N GLU A 58 6.81 17.49 8.93
CA GLU A 58 5.44 17.20 9.38
C GLU A 58 4.60 16.65 8.24
N GLY A 59 4.69 17.25 7.06
CA GLY A 59 4.03 16.73 5.86
C GLY A 59 4.50 15.33 5.50
N VAL A 60 5.82 15.05 5.54
CA VAL A 60 6.37 13.71 5.29
C VAL A 60 5.79 12.70 6.28
N ARG A 61 5.75 13.06 7.58
CA ARG A 61 5.18 12.19 8.61
C ARG A 61 3.71 11.88 8.34
N ASP A 62 2.90 12.89 8.07
CA ASP A 62 1.45 12.73 7.85
C ASP A 62 1.15 11.89 6.60
N GLN A 63 1.87 12.18 5.51
CA GLN A 63 1.73 11.44 4.26
C GLN A 63 2.19 9.99 4.38
N ALA A 64 3.33 9.76 5.05
CA ALA A 64 3.81 8.41 5.35
C ALA A 64 2.82 7.65 6.25
N HIS A 65 2.24 8.32 7.24
CA HIS A 65 1.22 7.74 8.13
C HIS A 65 -0.02 7.27 7.36
N ALA A 66 -0.55 8.12 6.48
CA ALA A 66 -1.72 7.82 5.66
C ALA A 66 -1.48 6.64 4.71
N LEU A 67 -0.31 6.61 4.06
CA LEU A 67 0.06 5.52 3.15
C LEU A 67 0.36 4.22 3.89
N LYS A 68 1.00 4.29 5.06
CA LYS A 68 1.19 3.15 5.96
C LYS A 68 -0.15 2.53 6.35
N GLY A 69 -1.10 3.34 6.82
CA GLY A 69 -2.43 2.87 7.22
C GLY A 69 -3.14 2.14 6.06
N SER A 70 -3.06 2.72 4.86
CA SER A 70 -3.63 2.10 3.66
C SER A 70 -2.95 0.77 3.30
N ALA A 71 -1.62 0.70 3.37
CA ALA A 71 -0.84 -0.51 3.10
C ALA A 71 -1.12 -1.61 4.15
N THR A 72 -1.14 -1.26 5.44
CA THR A 72 -1.47 -2.19 6.53
C THR A 72 -2.89 -2.73 6.40
N ASN A 73 -3.86 -1.86 6.11
CA ASN A 73 -5.25 -2.25 5.91
C ASN A 73 -5.41 -3.25 4.75
N LEU A 74 -4.55 -3.17 3.74
CA LEU A 74 -4.58 -4.08 2.58
C LEU A 74 -3.63 -5.27 2.71
N GLY A 75 -2.91 -5.41 3.83
CA GLY A 75 -1.92 -6.48 4.01
C GLY A 75 -0.68 -6.36 3.13
N VAL A 76 -0.41 -5.16 2.61
CA VAL A 76 0.82 -4.86 1.88
C VAL A 76 1.95 -4.57 2.87
N THR A 77 2.42 -5.62 3.55
CA THR A 77 3.40 -5.49 4.64
C THR A 77 4.70 -4.84 4.19
N ALA A 78 5.20 -5.17 2.99
CA ALA A 78 6.46 -4.61 2.48
C ALA A 78 6.42 -3.07 2.37
N LEU A 79 5.37 -2.50 1.77
CA LEU A 79 5.20 -1.05 1.69
C LEU A 79 4.90 -0.43 3.07
N ALA A 80 4.12 -1.11 3.92
CA ALA A 80 3.82 -0.61 5.26
C ALA A 80 5.10 -0.42 6.10
N VAL A 81 6.06 -1.34 6.00
CA VAL A 81 7.36 -1.23 6.67
C VAL A 81 8.14 -0.02 6.15
N LEU A 82 8.24 0.16 4.84
CA LEU A 82 8.95 1.30 4.25
C LEU A 82 8.32 2.65 4.63
N PHE A 83 6.99 2.74 4.67
CA PHE A 83 6.29 3.93 5.14
C PHE A 83 6.49 4.18 6.64
N ALA A 84 6.57 3.12 7.45
CA ALA A 84 6.88 3.25 8.88
C ALA A 84 8.32 3.77 9.10
N GLU A 85 9.29 3.34 8.28
CA GLU A 85 10.64 3.87 8.33
C GLU A 85 10.69 5.37 7.96
N LEU A 86 9.96 5.78 6.92
CA LEU A 86 9.80 7.20 6.55
C LEU A 86 9.19 8.03 7.70
N GLU A 87 8.10 7.54 8.28
CA GLU A 87 7.42 8.19 9.42
C GLU A 87 8.36 8.34 10.62
N SER A 88 9.13 7.30 10.94
CA SER A 88 10.06 7.28 12.06
C SER A 88 11.25 8.21 11.84
N ALA A 89 11.81 8.24 10.62
CA ALA A 89 12.89 9.14 10.27
C ALA A 89 12.45 10.62 10.31
N ALA A 90 11.26 10.92 9.78
CA ALA A 90 10.64 12.23 9.90
C ALA A 90 10.43 12.61 11.38
N ARG A 91 9.89 11.70 12.20
CA ARG A 91 9.71 11.94 13.64
C ARG A 91 11.02 12.22 14.38
N ALA A 92 12.13 11.64 13.94
CA ALA A 92 13.46 11.90 14.48
C ALA A 92 14.06 13.24 14.01
N GLY A 93 13.34 14.03 13.21
CA GLY A 93 13.84 15.28 12.61
C GLY A 93 14.93 15.04 11.57
N ARG A 94 15.12 13.78 11.14
CA ARG A 94 16.12 13.41 10.14
C ARG A 94 15.37 12.99 8.90
N LEU A 95 15.20 13.90 7.96
CA LEU A 95 14.90 13.49 6.59
C LEU A 95 16.15 12.77 6.09
N PRO A 96 16.14 11.42 5.99
CA PRO A 96 17.30 10.70 5.50
C PRO A 96 17.53 11.11 4.04
N ARG A 97 18.59 10.63 3.37
CA ARG A 97 18.65 10.70 1.89
C ARG A 97 17.42 9.98 1.35
N THR A 98 16.34 10.72 1.18
CA THR A 98 15.01 10.12 1.03
C THR A 98 14.90 9.48 -0.33
N ASP A 99 15.76 9.87 -1.26
CA ASP A 99 15.95 9.29 -2.57
C ASP A 99 16.12 7.76 -2.54
N ALA A 100 16.95 7.22 -1.64
CA ALA A 100 17.18 5.77 -1.57
C ALA A 100 15.95 5.02 -1.02
N LEU A 101 15.25 5.59 -0.05
CA LEU A 101 14.06 4.99 0.55
C LEU A 101 12.84 5.13 -0.36
N LEU A 102 12.66 6.28 -1.01
CA LEU A 102 11.64 6.52 -2.02
C LEU A 102 11.86 5.65 -3.26
N SER A 103 13.10 5.43 -3.67
CA SER A 103 13.44 4.49 -4.74
C SER A 103 13.05 3.06 -4.36
N GLN A 104 13.28 2.64 -3.11
CA GLN A 104 12.82 1.35 -2.61
C GLN A 104 11.28 1.28 -2.59
N VAL A 105 10.60 2.32 -2.10
CA VAL A 105 9.13 2.39 -2.10
C VAL A 105 8.57 2.27 -3.51
N ARG A 106 9.15 2.96 -4.51
CA ARG A 106 8.73 2.84 -5.91
C ARG A 106 8.95 1.43 -6.43
N ALA A 107 10.14 0.85 -6.25
CA ALA A 107 10.45 -0.49 -6.70
C ALA A 107 9.51 -1.55 -6.08
N THR A 108 9.29 -1.48 -4.76
CA THR A 108 8.35 -2.39 -4.08
C THR A 108 6.91 -2.16 -4.55
N TYR A 109 6.50 -0.92 -4.79
CA TYR A 109 5.19 -0.62 -5.33
C TYR A 109 5.00 -1.19 -6.74
N GLU A 110 6.02 -1.10 -7.61
CA GLU A 110 5.98 -1.69 -8.95
C GLU A 110 5.84 -3.22 -8.92
N GLU A 111 6.37 -3.88 -7.89
CA GLU A 111 6.15 -5.32 -7.68
C GLU A 111 4.76 -5.65 -7.13
N VAL A 112 4.22 -4.83 -6.22
CA VAL A 112 2.95 -5.10 -5.54
C VAL A 112 1.72 -4.65 -6.36
N ALA A 113 1.82 -3.54 -7.10
CA ALA A 113 0.73 -3.00 -7.91
C ALA A 113 0.07 -4.02 -8.85
N PRO A 114 0.81 -4.85 -9.63
CA PRO A 114 0.19 -5.87 -10.47
C PRO A 114 -0.48 -6.98 -9.64
N VAL A 115 0.04 -7.31 -8.45
CA VAL A 115 -0.57 -8.30 -7.54
C VAL A 115 -1.91 -7.78 -7.01
N CYS A 116 -1.95 -6.53 -6.54
CA CYS A 116 -3.19 -5.89 -6.09
C CYS A 116 -4.23 -5.78 -7.20
N THR A 117 -3.82 -5.44 -8.41
CA THR A 117 -4.70 -5.33 -9.58
C THR A 117 -5.31 -6.70 -9.92
N ARG A 118 -4.49 -7.75 -10.03
CA ARG A 118 -4.96 -9.10 -10.28
C ARG A 118 -5.92 -9.61 -9.22
N LEU A 119 -5.63 -9.36 -7.94
CA LEU A 119 -6.51 -9.73 -6.84
C LEU A 119 -7.86 -9.00 -6.91
N ALA A 120 -7.88 -7.72 -7.29
CA ALA A 120 -9.12 -6.98 -7.48
C ALA A 120 -9.97 -7.59 -8.60
N GLU A 121 -9.35 -7.94 -9.74
CA GLU A 121 -10.01 -8.60 -10.86
C GLU A 121 -10.56 -9.99 -10.48
N GLU A 122 -9.81 -10.80 -9.72
CA GLU A 122 -10.28 -12.10 -9.23
C GLU A 122 -11.48 -11.98 -8.27
N LEU A 123 -11.55 -10.91 -7.47
CA LEU A 123 -12.63 -10.67 -6.51
C LEU A 123 -13.90 -10.11 -7.16
N GLU A 124 -13.77 -9.46 -8.32
CA GLU A 124 -14.88 -8.92 -9.12
C GLU A 124 -15.33 -9.82 -10.25
N GLY A 125 -14.47 -10.74 -10.69
CA GLY A 125 -14.82 -11.77 -11.64
C GLY A 125 -16.06 -12.53 -11.18
N PRO A 126 -16.89 -13.04 -12.12
CA PRO A 126 -18.04 -13.83 -11.75
C PRO A 126 -17.54 -14.96 -10.85
N ALA A 127 -18.18 -15.13 -9.69
CA ALA A 127 -18.01 -16.35 -8.90
C ALA A 127 -18.13 -17.50 -9.89
N ALA A 128 -17.01 -18.17 -10.20
CA ALA A 128 -17.00 -19.21 -11.21
C ALA A 128 -18.07 -20.24 -10.83
N PRO A 129 -18.87 -20.72 -11.81
CA PRO A 129 -20.01 -21.60 -11.56
C PRO A 129 -19.62 -22.91 -10.88
#